data_AF-A0A177F1L7-F1
#
_entry.id   AF-A0A177F1L7-F1
#
_cell.length_a   1.000
_cell.length_b   1.000
_cell.length_c   1.000
_cell.angle_alpha   90.00
_cell.angle_beta   90.00
_cell.angle_gamma   90.00
#
_symmetry.space_group_name_H-M   'P 1'
#
loop_
_entity.id
_entity.type
_entity.pdbx_description
1 polymer ?
#
loop_
_entity_poly.entity_id
_entity_poly.type
_entity_poly.pdbx_seq_one_letter_code
_entity_poly.pdbx_strand_id
1 'polypeptide(L)'
;MPAVSQISSGIFNGLMRKNATWLTTIFLGAFTFELAFEGVTNSIWDNWNKGRQWKDIKHRYIQQAEEEDEEGAVASPQTDFSNICVTTRELAIERVSTISVSHHERLVAA
;
A
#
# COMPACT_ATOMS: atom_id res chain seq x y z
N MET A 1 31.97 17.33 24.56
CA MET A 1 31.46 16.29 25.48
C MET A 1 31.99 14.94 25.03
N PRO A 2 32.68 14.17 25.89
CA PRO A 2 33.34 12.92 25.47
C PRO A 2 32.34 11.82 25.07
N ALA A 3 31.12 11.82 25.62
CA ALA A 3 30.12 10.76 25.39
C ALA A 3 29.69 10.65 23.91
N VAL A 4 29.35 11.76 23.25
CA VAL A 4 28.96 11.77 21.83
C VAL A 4 30.09 11.36 20.89
N SER A 5 31.34 11.67 21.24
CA SER A 5 32.52 11.28 20.47
C SER A 5 32.83 9.78 20.58
N GLN A 6 32.55 9.16 21.73
CA GLN A 6 32.73 7.72 21.92
C GLN A 6 31.65 6.92 21.17
N ILE A 7 30.41 7.41 21.17
CA ILE A 7 29.30 6.78 20.45
C ILE A 7 29.50 6.87 18.94
N SER A 8 29.88 8.04 18.42
CA SER A 8 30.13 8.20 16.98
C SER A 8 31.27 7.30 16.50
N SER A 9 32.34 7.18 17.30
CA SER A 9 33.48 6.30 16.99
C SER A 9 33.10 4.82 17.01
N GLY A 10 32.25 4.40 17.97
CA GLY A 10 31.70 3.04 18.03
C GLY A 10 30.80 2.70 16.84
N ILE A 11 29.88 3.61 16.47
CA ILE A 11 28.98 3.45 15.31
C ILE A 11 29.78 3.42 14.01
N PHE A 12 30.74 4.31 13.84
CA PHE A 12 31.56 4.38 12.64
C PHE A 12 32.39 3.10 12.45
N ASN A 13 33.04 2.63 13.51
CA ASN A 13 33.88 1.44 13.44
C ASN A 13 33.05 0.14 13.31
N GLY A 14 31.81 0.12 13.83
CA GLY A 14 30.92 -1.04 13.79
C GLY A 14 30.05 -1.16 12.53
N LEU A 15 29.47 -0.06 12.06
CA LEU A 15 28.46 -0.06 10.99
C LEU A 15 28.96 0.55 9.67
N MET A 16 29.83 1.56 9.74
CA MET A 16 30.20 2.38 8.56
C MET A 16 31.50 1.94 7.90
N ARG A 17 32.43 1.31 8.64
CA ARG A 17 33.79 1.01 8.16
C ARG A 17 33.84 -0.06 7.07
N LYS A 18 32.84 -0.94 6.99
CA LYS A 18 32.78 -2.05 6.02
C LYS A 18 31.65 -1.78 5.02
N ASN A 19 31.97 -1.71 3.73
CA ASN A 19 30.99 -1.44 2.65
C ASN A 19 29.76 -2.37 2.69
N ALA A 20 29.97 -3.67 2.91
CA ALA A 20 28.86 -4.64 3.00
C ALA A 20 27.97 -4.43 4.23
N THR A 21 28.56 -4.15 5.39
CA THR A 21 27.82 -3.86 6.63
C THR A 21 27.05 -2.54 6.51
N TRP A 22 27.62 -1.56 5.80
CA TRP A 22 26.97 -0.27 5.60
C TRP A 22 25.70 -0.37 4.76
N LEU A 23 25.78 -1.03 3.61
CA LEU A 23 24.63 -1.20 2.71
C LEU A 23 23.50 -2.01 3.38
N THR A 24 23.84 -3.10 4.07
CA THR A 24 22.84 -3.91 4.80
C THR A 24 22.17 -3.14 5.93
N THR A 25 22.93 -2.29 6.65
CA THR A 25 22.38 -1.41 7.68
C THR A 25 21.39 -0.41 7.08
N ILE A 26 21.69 0.17 5.91
CA ILE A 26 20.76 1.09 5.22
C ILE A 26 19.48 0.36 4.80
N PHE A 27 19.59 -0.81 4.17
CA PHE A 27 18.39 -1.55 3.73
C PHE A 27 17.52 -2.01 4.88
N LEU A 28 18.14 -2.54 5.94
CA LEU A 28 17.42 -2.93 7.15
C LEU A 28 16.80 -1.71 7.83
N GLY A 29 17.57 -0.62 7.95
CA GLY A 29 17.11 0.65 8.49
C GLY A 29 15.89 1.18 7.73
N ALA A 30 15.97 1.23 6.40
CA ALA A 30 14.88 1.67 5.54
C ALA A 30 13.62 0.81 5.70
N PHE A 31 13.76 -0.51 5.74
CA PHE A 31 12.62 -1.41 5.94
C PHE A 31 11.96 -1.24 7.31
N THR A 32 12.76 -1.17 8.38
CA THR A 32 12.23 -0.92 9.73
C THR A 32 11.64 0.48 9.87
N PHE A 33 12.23 1.47 9.19
CA PHE A 33 11.74 2.83 9.16
C PHE A 33 10.40 2.92 8.45
N GLU A 34 10.21 2.25 7.32
CA GLU A 34 8.93 2.22 6.58
C GLU A 34 7.76 1.78 7.48
N LEU A 35 7.91 0.61 8.12
CA LEU A 35 6.88 0.06 9.01
C LEU A 35 6.54 0.98 10.18
N ALA A 36 7.57 1.59 10.78
CA ALA A 36 7.38 2.51 11.89
C ALA A 36 6.79 3.85 11.43
N PHE A 37 7.27 4.37 10.30
CA PHE A 37 6.91 5.68 9.76
C PHE A 37 5.45 5.69 9.29
N GLU A 38 5.00 4.66 8.57
CA GLU A 38 3.60 4.54 8.18
C GLU A 38 2.66 4.52 9.40
N GLY A 39 2.99 3.73 10.43
CA GLY A 39 2.16 3.64 11.63
C GLY A 39 2.11 4.94 12.44
N VAL A 40 3.26 5.58 12.64
CA VAL A 40 3.37 6.84 13.40
C VAL A 40 2.69 7.98 12.65
N THR A 41 2.95 8.11 11.36
CA THR A 41 2.42 9.22 10.55
C THR A 41 0.90 9.15 10.47
N ASN A 42 0.34 7.96 10.24
CA ASN A 42 -1.11 7.77 10.29
C ASN A 42 -1.66 8.09 11.68
N SER A 43 -1.06 7.62 12.77
CA SER A 43 -1.52 7.95 14.12
C SER A 43 -1.51 9.46 14.42
N ILE A 44 -0.49 10.18 13.94
CA ILE A 44 -0.39 11.63 14.10
C ILE A 44 -1.51 12.32 13.30
N TRP A 45 -1.69 11.92 12.05
CA TRP A 45 -2.72 12.45 11.16
C TRP A 45 -4.12 12.23 11.71
N ASP A 46 -4.35 11.02 12.20
CA ASP A 46 -5.60 10.58 12.79
C ASP A 46 -5.96 11.37 14.04
N ASN A 47 -4.95 11.67 14.86
CA ASN A 47 -5.13 12.44 16.07
C ASN A 47 -5.42 13.92 15.79
N TRP A 48 -4.84 14.47 14.72
CA TRP A 48 -5.05 15.87 14.34
C TRP A 48 -6.40 16.06 13.64
N ASN A 49 -6.83 15.12 12.81
CA ASN A 49 -8.06 15.24 12.01
C ASN A 49 -9.27 14.52 12.61
N LYS A 50 -9.31 14.28 13.93
CA LYS A 50 -10.43 13.61 14.58
C LYS A 50 -11.76 14.28 14.25
N GLY A 51 -12.77 13.48 13.92
CA GLY A 51 -14.13 13.94 13.63
C GLY A 51 -14.35 14.45 12.20
N ARG A 52 -13.30 14.53 11.37
CA ARG A 52 -13.43 14.87 9.93
C ARG A 52 -13.09 13.71 9.00
N GLN A 53 -12.65 12.59 9.55
CA GLN A 53 -12.24 11.45 8.77
C GLN A 53 -13.43 10.58 8.44
N TRP A 54 -13.45 10.03 7.22
CA TRP A 54 -14.49 9.10 6.79
C TRP A 54 -14.65 7.94 7.77
N LYS A 55 -13.56 7.42 8.34
CA LYS A 55 -13.60 6.36 9.35
C LYS A 55 -14.38 6.73 10.62
N ASP A 56 -14.39 8.00 11.01
CA ASP A 56 -15.12 8.49 12.17
C ASP A 56 -16.60 8.76 11.84
N ILE A 57 -16.95 9.03 10.58
CA ILE A 57 -18.30 9.42 10.17
C ILE A 57 -19.07 8.24 9.53
N LYS A 58 -18.35 7.25 8.97
CA LYS A 58 -18.89 6.09 8.25
C LYS A 58 -19.99 5.34 9.00
N HIS A 59 -19.88 5.23 10.32
CA HIS A 59 -20.86 4.52 11.15
C HIS A 59 -22.27 5.12 11.05
N ARG A 60 -22.38 6.44 10.86
CA ARG A 60 -23.67 7.14 10.71
C ARG A 60 -24.39 6.79 9.41
N TYR A 61 -23.65 6.48 8.35
CA TYR A 61 -24.22 6.22 7.03
C TYR A 61 -24.49 4.74 6.76
N ILE A 62 -23.75 3.83 7.42
CA ILE A 62 -24.03 2.38 7.31
C ILE A 62 -25.24 2.00 8.14
N GLN A 63 -25.37 2.55 9.34
CA GLN A 63 -26.58 2.33 10.16
C GLN A 63 -27.82 2.90 9.49
N GLN A 64 -27.71 4.04 8.80
CA GLN A 64 -28.82 4.61 8.05
C GLN A 64 -29.23 3.73 6.84
N ALA A 65 -28.31 2.95 6.28
CA ALA A 65 -28.66 1.93 5.28
C ALA A 65 -29.35 0.71 5.90
N GLU A 66 -28.99 0.30 7.13
CA GLU A 66 -29.63 -0.81 7.83
C GLU A 66 -31.01 -0.44 8.43
N GLU A 67 -31.19 0.79 8.91
CA GLU A 67 -32.47 1.29 9.45
C GLU A 67 -33.49 1.60 8.35
N GLU A 68 -33.05 1.92 7.12
CA GLU A 68 -33.94 2.05 5.94
C GLU A 68 -34.39 0.67 5.38
N ASP A 69 -33.71 -0.43 5.75
CA ASP A 69 -34.01 -1.78 5.27
C ASP A 69 -35.06 -2.56 6.12
N GLU A 70 -35.44 -2.10 7.33
CA GLU A 70 -36.57 -2.68 8.10
C GLU A 70 -37.96 -2.22 7.58
N GLU A 71 -38.03 -1.19 6.75
CA GLU A 71 -39.27 -0.77 6.06
C GLU A 71 -39.19 -0.85 4.52
N GLY A 72 -38.09 -1.37 3.96
CA GLY A 72 -37.98 -1.55 2.52
C GLY A 72 -36.65 -2.17 2.09
N ALA A 73 -36.48 -3.48 2.30
CA ALA A 73 -35.32 -4.25 1.85
C ALA A 73 -34.90 -3.92 0.39
N VAL A 74 -33.87 -3.09 0.25
CA VAL A 74 -33.09 -2.95 -0.98
C VAL A 74 -31.62 -3.10 -0.57
N ALA A 75 -31.22 -4.36 -0.44
CA ALA A 75 -29.83 -4.76 -0.35
C ALA A 75 -29.04 -4.11 -1.50
N SER A 76 -28.30 -3.06 -1.17
CA SER A 76 -27.38 -2.41 -2.10
C SER A 76 -26.30 -3.41 -2.48
N PRO A 77 -26.07 -3.73 -3.77
CA PRO A 77 -24.97 -4.60 -4.14
C PRO A 77 -23.65 -3.95 -3.72
N GLN A 78 -22.98 -4.51 -2.72
CA GLN A 78 -21.65 -4.11 -2.30
C GLN A 78 -20.69 -4.35 -3.47
N THR A 79 -20.46 -3.34 -4.31
CA THR A 79 -19.47 -3.40 -5.38
C THR A 79 -18.08 -3.30 -4.75
N ASP A 80 -17.48 -4.46 -4.55
CA ASP A 80 -16.11 -4.57 -4.11
C ASP A 80 -15.16 -4.12 -5.23
N PHE A 81 -14.72 -2.86 -5.19
CA PHE A 81 -13.83 -2.23 -6.16
C PHE A 81 -12.48 -2.96 -6.33
N SER A 82 -12.12 -3.87 -5.42
CA SER A 82 -10.93 -4.70 -5.55
C SER A 82 -11.02 -5.68 -6.74
N ASN A 83 -12.21 -6.24 -7.02
CA ASN A 83 -12.43 -7.20 -8.09
C ASN A 83 -12.52 -6.55 -9.49
N ILE A 84 -12.88 -5.26 -9.55
CA ILE A 84 -12.91 -4.49 -10.82
C ILE A 84 -11.50 -4.28 -11.36
N CYS A 85 -10.53 -4.01 -10.48
CA CYS A 85 -9.14 -3.78 -10.87
C CYS A 85 -8.46 -5.08 -11.34
N VAL A 86 -8.76 -6.21 -10.69
CA VAL A 86 -8.24 -7.54 -11.08
C VAL A 86 -8.85 -8.01 -12.41
N THR A 87 -10.16 -7.87 -12.59
CA THR A 87 -10.87 -8.28 -13.82
C THR A 87 -10.41 -7.50 -15.06
N THR A 88 -10.15 -6.19 -14.92
CA THR A 88 -9.67 -5.36 -16.05
C THR A 88 -8.25 -5.73 -16.47
N ARG A 89 -7.40 -6.13 -15.51
CA ARG A 89 -6.02 -6.54 -15.79
C ARG A 89 -5.94 -7.90 -16.49
N GLU A 90 -6.82 -8.86 -16.14
CA GLU A 90 -6.86 -10.15 -16.85
C GLU A 90 -7.37 -10.01 -18.29
N LEU A 91 -8.42 -9.21 -18.52
CA LEU A 91 -8.95 -8.97 -19.87
C LEU A 91 -7.96 -8.24 -20.79
N ALA A 92 -7.13 -7.34 -20.24
CA ALA A 92 -6.10 -6.64 -21.01
C ALA A 92 -4.94 -7.57 -21.42
N ILE A 93 -4.53 -8.49 -20.54
CA ILE A 93 -3.45 -9.46 -20.84
C ILE A 93 -3.89 -10.47 -21.90
N GLU A 94 -5.12 -10.96 -21.85
CA GLU A 94 -5.65 -11.90 -22.85
C GLU A 94 -5.76 -11.27 -24.25
N ARG A 95 -6.14 -9.98 -24.33
CA ARG A 95 -6.22 -9.23 -25.60
C ARG A 95 -4.85 -8.94 -26.21
N VAL A 96 -3.81 -8.70 -25.40
CA VAL A 96 -2.44 -8.52 -25.92
C VAL A 96 -1.85 -9.84 -26.42
N SER A 97 -2.13 -10.95 -25.72
CA SER A 97 -1.66 -12.28 -26.13
C SER A 97 -2.28 -12.72 -27.47
N THR A 98 -3.59 -12.56 -27.64
CA THR A 98 -4.29 -12.90 -28.89
C THR A 98 -3.87 -12.02 -30.07
N ILE A 99 -3.56 -10.74 -29.85
CA ILE A 99 -3.02 -9.85 -30.90
C ILE A 99 -1.60 -10.28 -31.31
N SER A 100 -0.75 -10.68 -30.36
CA SER A 100 0.63 -11.13 -30.64
C SER A 100 0.65 -12.43 -31.46
N VAL A 101 -0.22 -13.38 -31.13
CA VAL A 101 -0.36 -14.65 -31.88
C VAL A 101 -0.91 -14.39 -33.29
N SER A 102 -1.92 -13.53 -33.45
CA SER A 102 -2.46 -13.17 -34.78
C SER A 102 -1.46 -12.43 -35.67
N HIS A 103 -0.61 -11.58 -35.08
CA HIS A 103 0.46 -10.89 -35.82
C HIS A 103 1.57 -11.85 -36.25
N HIS A 104 1.88 -12.86 -35.44
CA HIS A 104 2.89 -13.86 -35.78
C HIS A 104 2.41 -14.80 -36.91
N GLU A 105 1.14 -15.22 -36.92
CA GLU A 105 0.60 -16.02 -38.04
C GLU A 105 0.54 -15.23 -39.35
N ARG A 106 0.25 -13.92 -39.31
CA ARG A 106 0.27 -13.06 -40.50
C ARG A 106 1.66 -12.84 -41.09
N LEU A 107 2.71 -12.92 -40.27
CA LEU A 107 4.10 -12.82 -40.74
C LEU A 107 4.66 -14.14 -41.28
N VAL A 108 4.12 -15.28 -40.85
CA VAL A 108 4.52 -16.62 -41.33
C VAL A 108 3.73 -17.03 -42.60
N ALA A 109 2.55 -16.45 -42.81
CA ALA A 109 1.70 -16.72 -43.98
C ALA A 109 1.98 -15.80 -45.21
N ALA A 110 3.02 -14.96 -45.16
CA ALA A 110 3.48 -14.08 -46.25
C ALA A 110 4.84 -14.54 -46.78
#